data_AF-X0TPY7-F1
#
_entry.id   AF-X0TPY7-F1
#
_cell.length_a   1.000
_cell.length_b   1.000
_cell.length_c   1.000
_cell.angle_alpha   90.00
_cell.angle_beta   90.00
_cell.angle_gamma   90.00
#
_symmetry.space_group_name_H-M   'P 1'
#
loop_
_entity.id
_entity.type
_entity.pdbx_description
1 polymer ?
#
loop_
_entity_poly.entity_id
_entity_poly.type
_entity_poly.pdbx_seq_one_letter_code
_entity_poly.pdbx_strand_id
1 'polypeptide(L)'
;MRKLLTKGDRGPDIVTLQKKLNIIPDGVFGPITEKAVFRYQLDKQLKVDGIVGPKTWAMLELSRSNGNEAIDEDCDIDGQYFRTDYNQLIHKYYLDKDEYLPKPSTNEYCFLHHTAGREDPYKVVDHWNRDDRGRVATEFVIGGQSHKTGTDKYDGVVVQAFPESGYGWHLGKTGSGYMNRRSVGIEICSTGYLDDEGYTYFKSKAIESQIIELDSPFKKRRYWHKYSDKQIEETGLLLKFI
;
A
#
# COMPACT_ATOMS: atom_id res chain seq x y z
N MET A 1 -25.76 22.22 -9.64
CA MET A 1 -24.30 21.94 -9.73
C MET A 1 -23.56 23.02 -8.94
N ARG A 2 -22.63 22.65 -8.05
CA ARG A 2 -21.77 23.63 -7.39
C ARG A 2 -20.80 24.26 -8.39
N LYS A 3 -20.53 25.54 -8.22
CA LYS A 3 -19.57 26.31 -9.03
C LYS A 3 -18.14 25.77 -8.80
N LEU A 4 -17.34 25.71 -9.87
CA LEU A 4 -15.89 25.47 -9.78
C LEU A 4 -15.23 26.64 -9.06
N LEU A 5 -14.35 26.35 -8.10
CA LEU A 5 -13.57 27.39 -7.42
C LEU A 5 -12.12 27.37 -7.88
N THR A 6 -11.59 28.55 -8.16
CA THR A 6 -10.24 28.75 -8.71
C THR A 6 -9.58 29.98 -8.10
N LYS A 7 -8.27 30.13 -8.32
CA LYS A 7 -7.51 31.29 -7.89
C LYS A 7 -8.16 32.60 -8.35
N GLY A 8 -8.35 33.52 -7.41
CA GLY A 8 -8.99 34.82 -7.65
C GLY A 8 -10.48 34.86 -7.29
N ASP A 9 -11.16 33.71 -7.14
CA ASP A 9 -12.53 33.67 -6.64
C ASP A 9 -12.60 34.20 -5.18
N ARG A 10 -13.75 34.78 -4.84
CA ARG A 10 -14.03 35.31 -3.49
C ARG A 10 -15.45 34.98 -3.09
N GLY A 11 -15.69 34.82 -1.78
CA GLY A 11 -17.03 34.69 -1.22
C GLY A 11 -17.20 33.54 -0.21
N PRO A 12 -18.45 33.26 0.19
CA PRO A 12 -18.76 32.32 1.27
C PRO A 12 -18.36 30.86 0.95
N ASP A 13 -18.34 30.49 -0.32
CA ASP A 13 -17.89 29.16 -0.75
C ASP A 13 -16.38 28.98 -0.51
N ILE A 14 -15.59 30.06 -0.63
CA ILE A 14 -14.16 30.04 -0.33
C ILE A 14 -13.93 29.92 1.17
N VAL A 15 -14.72 30.63 2.00
CA VAL A 15 -14.69 30.48 3.46
C VAL A 15 -14.95 29.02 3.85
N THR A 16 -15.93 28.39 3.20
CA THR A 16 -16.29 26.98 3.45
C THR A 16 -15.16 26.03 3.04
N LEU A 17 -14.55 26.25 1.88
CA LEU A 17 -13.38 25.51 1.41
C LEU A 17 -12.21 25.64 2.41
N GLN A 18 -11.87 26.86 2.81
CA GLN A 18 -10.76 27.16 3.72
C GLN A 18 -10.94 26.47 5.09
N LYS A 19 -12.17 26.50 5.63
CA LYS A 19 -12.50 25.76 6.86
C LYS A 19 -12.31 24.25 6.70
N LYS A 20 -12.69 23.68 5.56
CA LYS A 20 -12.53 22.24 5.28
C LYS A 20 -11.07 21.85 5.03
N LEU A 21 -10.25 22.75 4.50
CA LEU A 21 -8.80 22.59 4.35
C LEU A 21 -8.02 22.91 5.65
N ASN A 22 -8.71 23.22 6.74
CA ASN A 22 -8.14 23.59 8.04
C ASN A 22 -7.12 24.74 7.96
N ILE A 23 -7.44 25.77 7.15
CA ILE A 23 -6.67 27.02 7.04
C ILE A 23 -7.52 28.21 7.49
N ILE A 24 -6.88 29.32 7.85
CA ILE A 24 -7.56 30.54 8.32
C ILE A 24 -8.46 31.06 7.18
N PRO A 25 -9.78 31.18 7.40
CA PRO A 25 -10.69 31.61 6.35
C PRO A 25 -10.73 33.14 6.22
N ASP A 26 -10.29 33.65 5.07
CA ASP A 26 -10.38 35.06 4.67
C ASP A 26 -11.38 35.29 3.51
N GLY A 27 -11.97 34.21 2.98
CA GLY A 27 -12.93 34.26 1.88
C GLY A 27 -12.34 34.59 0.51
N VAL A 28 -11.00 34.55 0.37
CA VAL A 28 -10.28 34.83 -0.88
C VAL A 28 -9.48 33.61 -1.31
N PHE A 29 -9.67 33.16 -2.54
CA PHE A 29 -8.89 32.07 -3.12
C PHE A 29 -7.53 32.63 -3.58
N GLY A 30 -6.68 32.96 -2.60
CA GLY A 30 -5.33 33.46 -2.81
C GLY A 30 -4.27 32.35 -2.85
N PRO A 31 -2.98 32.71 -2.91
CA PRO A 31 -1.87 31.76 -2.99
C PRO A 31 -1.84 30.73 -1.85
N ILE A 32 -2.31 31.10 -0.66
CA ILE A 32 -2.37 30.21 0.51
C ILE A 32 -3.43 29.11 0.28
N THR A 33 -4.63 29.49 -0.18
CA THR A 33 -5.71 28.54 -0.49
C THR A 33 -5.34 27.66 -1.68
N GLU A 34 -4.72 28.22 -2.71
CA GLU A 34 -4.21 27.46 -3.87
C GLU A 34 -3.20 26.38 -3.45
N LYS A 35 -2.22 26.76 -2.62
CA LYS A 35 -1.23 25.80 -2.09
C LYS A 35 -1.88 24.71 -1.23
N ALA A 36 -2.91 25.06 -0.45
CA ALA A 36 -3.65 24.10 0.35
C ALA A 36 -4.49 23.15 -0.51
N VAL A 37 -5.12 23.63 -1.59
CA VAL A 37 -5.86 22.80 -2.56
C VAL A 37 -4.91 21.85 -3.28
N PHE A 38 -3.76 22.32 -3.76
CA PHE A 38 -2.76 21.45 -4.40
C PHE A 38 -2.28 20.34 -3.46
N ARG A 39 -1.97 20.68 -2.21
CA ARG A 39 -1.58 19.70 -1.19
C ARG A 39 -2.69 18.70 -0.90
N TYR A 40 -3.93 19.18 -0.79
CA TYR A 40 -5.09 18.33 -0.54
C TYR A 40 -5.37 17.40 -1.71
N GLN A 41 -5.30 17.90 -2.95
CA GLN A 41 -5.46 17.07 -4.15
C GLN A 41 -4.34 16.02 -4.25
N LEU A 42 -3.10 16.40 -3.94
CA LEU A 42 -1.96 15.48 -3.91
C LEU A 42 -2.15 14.39 -2.83
N ASP A 43 -2.55 14.79 -1.62
CA ASP A 43 -2.81 13.89 -0.49
C ASP A 43 -3.98 12.92 -0.77
N LYS A 44 -5.02 13.41 -1.46
CA LYS A 44 -6.20 12.62 -1.82
C LYS A 44 -6.11 11.96 -3.19
N GLN A 45 -4.92 11.93 -3.81
CA GLN A 45 -4.67 11.33 -5.13
C GLN A 45 -5.65 11.81 -6.23
N LEU A 46 -6.13 13.04 -6.09
CA LEU A 46 -6.95 13.71 -7.10
C LEU A 46 -6.04 14.30 -8.19
N LYS A 47 -6.65 14.70 -9.30
CA LYS A 47 -5.97 15.54 -10.29
C LYS A 47 -5.48 16.82 -9.60
N VAL A 48 -4.16 17.02 -9.60
CA VAL A 48 -3.46 18.12 -8.92
C VAL A 48 -3.44 19.33 -9.85
N ASP A 49 -4.59 19.99 -10.01
CA ASP A 49 -4.77 21.13 -10.91
C ASP A 49 -5.11 22.45 -10.21
N GLY A 50 -5.22 22.43 -8.87
CA GLY A 50 -5.51 23.62 -8.07
C GLY A 50 -6.96 24.10 -8.18
N ILE A 51 -7.82 23.35 -8.88
CA ILE A 51 -9.23 23.70 -9.12
C ILE A 51 -10.11 22.83 -8.22
N VAL A 52 -10.98 23.48 -7.44
CA VAL A 52 -11.93 22.76 -6.58
C VAL A 52 -13.21 22.49 -7.36
N GLY A 53 -13.23 21.33 -8.01
CA GLY A 53 -14.40 20.80 -8.71
C GLY A 53 -15.19 19.78 -7.90
N PRO A 54 -16.24 19.17 -8.50
CA PRO A 54 -17.15 18.26 -7.82
C PRO A 54 -16.45 17.13 -7.07
N LYS A 55 -15.38 16.57 -7.64
CA LYS A 55 -14.59 15.50 -7.00
C LYS A 55 -13.82 16.00 -5.77
N THR A 56 -13.18 17.16 -5.84
CA THR A 56 -12.49 17.76 -4.68
C THR A 56 -13.48 18.12 -3.59
N TRP A 57 -14.66 18.63 -3.95
CA TRP A 57 -15.74 18.90 -3.00
C TRP A 57 -16.26 17.65 -2.31
N ALA A 58 -16.51 16.57 -3.06
CA ALA A 58 -16.96 15.30 -2.50
C ALA A 58 -15.97 14.78 -1.44
N MET A 59 -14.67 14.81 -1.73
CA MET A 59 -13.63 14.40 -0.76
C MET A 59 -13.60 15.29 0.49
N LEU A 60 -13.75 16.61 0.32
CA LEU A 60 -13.78 17.56 1.43
C LEU A 60 -15.05 17.41 2.29
N GLU A 61 -16.11 16.80 1.76
CA GLU A 61 -17.34 16.51 2.48
C GLU A 61 -17.26 15.22 3.29
N LEU A 62 -16.65 14.18 2.72
CA LEU A 62 -16.42 12.91 3.39
C LEU A 62 -15.46 13.02 4.59
N SER A 63 -14.59 14.03 4.61
CA SER A 63 -13.64 14.26 5.72
C SER A 63 -14.27 14.71 7.05
N ARG A 64 -15.60 14.86 7.17
CA ARG A 64 -16.30 15.17 8.43
C ARG A 64 -17.58 14.35 8.60
N SER A 65 -17.43 13.10 9.01
CA SER A 65 -18.55 12.30 9.52
C SER A 65 -18.16 11.68 10.87
N ASN A 66 -18.52 12.35 11.95
CA ASN A 66 -18.71 11.67 13.24
C ASN A 66 -20.00 10.85 13.12
N GLY A 67 -19.89 9.53 13.27
CA GLY A 67 -20.88 8.61 13.87
C GLY A 67 -22.32 8.58 13.34
N ASN A 68 -22.72 7.37 12.89
CA ASN A 68 -24.08 6.81 12.81
C ASN A 68 -25.05 7.40 11.76
N GLU A 69 -25.17 6.72 10.62
CA GLU A 69 -26.33 5.91 10.22
C GLU A 69 -26.20 5.56 8.73
N ALA A 70 -26.45 4.28 8.41
CA ALA A 70 -26.15 3.68 7.12
C ALA A 70 -26.99 4.27 5.97
N ILE A 71 -26.31 4.57 4.87
CA ILE A 71 -26.87 4.43 3.52
C ILE A 71 -25.80 3.76 2.67
N ASP A 72 -26.05 2.48 2.45
CA ASP A 72 -25.39 1.59 1.48
C ASP A 72 -25.76 2.08 0.08
N GLU A 73 -24.84 2.80 -0.56
CA GLU A 73 -24.75 2.99 -2.02
C GLU A 73 -23.37 3.64 -2.32
N ASP A 74 -22.39 2.78 -2.64
CA ASP A 74 -21.07 3.10 -3.25
C ASP A 74 -20.33 4.36 -2.74
N CYS A 75 -19.47 4.20 -1.73
CA CYS A 75 -18.35 5.12 -1.46
C CYS A 75 -17.23 4.41 -0.66
N ASP A 76 -16.35 3.72 -1.38
CA ASP A 76 -15.20 2.92 -0.91
C ASP A 76 -14.08 3.69 -0.18
N ILE A 77 -14.33 4.87 0.39
CA ILE A 77 -13.27 5.64 1.05
C ILE A 77 -12.96 5.12 2.46
N ASP A 78 -13.93 4.52 3.14
CA ASP A 78 -13.69 3.68 4.34
C ASP A 78 -13.40 2.20 3.98
N GLY A 79 -13.52 1.84 2.70
CA GLY A 79 -13.33 0.48 2.18
C GLY A 79 -11.89 0.14 1.80
N GLN A 80 -11.02 1.12 1.57
CA GLN A 80 -9.65 0.91 1.08
C GLN A 80 -8.59 0.72 2.17
N TYR A 81 -8.91 0.95 3.44
CA TYR A 81 -7.96 0.85 4.54
C TYR A 81 -8.64 0.26 5.78
N PHE A 82 -7.86 -0.33 6.68
CA PHE A 82 -8.28 -0.62 8.04
C PHE A 82 -7.10 -0.55 8.99
N ARG A 83 -7.38 -0.44 10.30
CA ARG A 83 -6.35 -0.54 11.33
C ARG A 83 -6.52 -1.83 12.10
N THR A 84 -5.41 -2.48 12.43
CA THR A 84 -5.39 -3.62 13.34
C THR A 84 -5.53 -3.15 14.79
N ASP A 85 -5.76 -4.08 15.72
CA ASP A 85 -5.76 -3.81 17.17
C ASP A 85 -4.39 -3.32 17.69
N TYR A 86 -3.34 -3.44 16.88
CA TYR A 86 -2.00 -2.92 17.16
C TYR A 86 -1.73 -1.56 16.49
N ASN A 87 -2.78 -0.89 16.01
CA ASN A 87 -2.73 0.39 15.32
C ASN A 87 -1.90 0.39 14.02
N GLN A 88 -1.62 -0.79 13.45
CA GLN A 88 -1.02 -0.92 12.12
C GLN A 88 -2.06 -0.55 11.05
N LEU A 89 -1.68 0.29 10.09
CA LEU A 89 -2.54 0.65 8.97
C LEU A 89 -2.33 -0.35 7.82
N ILE A 90 -3.42 -0.98 7.37
CA ILE A 90 -3.41 -1.92 6.25
C ILE A 90 -4.28 -1.37 5.12
N HIS A 91 -3.74 -1.43 3.90
CA HIS A 91 -4.36 -0.94 2.69
C HIS A 91 -5.02 -2.13 1.97
N LYS A 92 -6.34 -2.11 1.83
CA LYS A 92 -7.07 -3.09 1.01
C LYS A 92 -6.86 -2.72 -0.45
N TYR A 93 -6.13 -3.57 -1.16
CA TYR A 93 -5.86 -3.43 -2.58
C TYR A 93 -6.01 -4.81 -3.20
N TYR A 94 -7.27 -5.19 -3.45
CA TYR A 94 -7.59 -6.55 -3.82
C TYR A 94 -7.30 -6.83 -5.29
N LEU A 95 -6.87 -8.07 -5.52
CA LEU A 95 -6.87 -8.68 -6.84
C LEU A 95 -8.29 -8.77 -7.39
N ASP A 96 -8.41 -8.93 -8.71
CA ASP A 96 -9.67 -9.27 -9.35
C ASP A 96 -10.21 -10.59 -8.78
N LYS A 97 -11.54 -10.72 -8.72
CA LYS A 97 -12.20 -11.79 -7.96
C LYS A 97 -11.82 -13.20 -8.45
N ASP A 98 -11.43 -13.34 -9.71
CA ASP A 98 -10.99 -14.57 -10.33
C ASP A 98 -9.51 -14.90 -10.13
N GLU A 99 -8.73 -13.98 -9.54
CA GLU A 99 -7.30 -14.12 -9.25
C GLU A 99 -6.99 -14.65 -7.83
N TYR A 100 -8.01 -14.89 -7.03
CA TYR A 100 -7.90 -15.62 -5.76
C TYR A 100 -9.04 -16.65 -5.61
N LEU A 101 -8.84 -17.61 -4.71
CA LEU A 101 -9.78 -18.70 -4.43
C LEU A 101 -10.55 -18.42 -3.14
N PRO A 102 -11.78 -18.94 -2.98
CA PRO A 102 -12.41 -19.00 -1.67
C PRO A 102 -11.57 -19.88 -0.73
N LYS A 103 -11.36 -19.38 0.48
CA LYS A 103 -10.56 -20.05 1.48
C LYS A 103 -11.31 -21.26 2.04
N PRO A 104 -10.71 -22.46 2.02
CA PRO A 104 -11.41 -23.69 2.38
C PRO A 104 -11.46 -23.95 3.89
N SER A 105 -10.63 -23.29 4.70
CA SER A 105 -10.52 -23.49 6.14
C SER A 105 -9.75 -22.34 6.82
N THR A 106 -9.76 -22.30 8.14
CA THR A 106 -8.93 -21.39 8.93
C THR A 106 -7.44 -21.62 8.70
N ASN A 107 -6.64 -20.59 8.95
CA ASN A 107 -5.19 -20.69 8.88
C ASN A 107 -4.61 -21.43 10.09
N GLU A 108 -3.58 -22.22 9.85
CA GLU A 108 -2.78 -22.93 10.86
C GLU A 108 -1.30 -22.51 10.79
N TYR A 109 -0.88 -21.93 9.67
CA TYR A 109 0.51 -21.56 9.41
C TYR A 109 0.60 -20.12 8.92
N CYS A 110 1.75 -19.50 9.14
CA CYS A 110 2.15 -18.25 8.52
C CYS A 110 3.48 -18.45 7.80
N PHE A 111 3.57 -17.98 6.56
CA PHE A 111 4.81 -18.04 5.77
C PHE A 111 5.26 -16.65 5.37
N LEU A 112 6.54 -16.36 5.66
CA LEU A 112 7.22 -15.16 5.19
C LEU A 112 7.94 -15.47 3.88
N HIS A 113 7.74 -14.59 2.90
CA HIS A 113 8.39 -14.62 1.60
C HIS A 113 9.07 -13.28 1.34
N HIS A 114 9.93 -13.25 0.33
CA HIS A 114 10.29 -12.00 -0.32
C HIS A 114 9.92 -12.04 -1.78
N THR A 115 9.62 -10.86 -2.31
CA THR A 115 9.02 -10.75 -3.64
C THR A 115 10.01 -11.07 -4.76
N ALA A 116 11.31 -11.13 -4.44
CA ALA A 116 12.41 -11.06 -5.41
C ALA A 116 12.22 -9.86 -6.36
N GLY A 117 11.58 -8.81 -5.86
CA GLY A 117 11.06 -7.70 -6.63
C GLY A 117 11.54 -6.38 -6.07
N ARG A 118 10.87 -5.33 -6.50
CA ARG A 118 11.14 -3.96 -6.10
C ARG A 118 10.32 -3.58 -4.87
N GLU A 119 10.50 -2.34 -4.44
CA GLU A 119 9.99 -1.74 -3.21
C GLU A 119 8.47 -1.51 -3.13
N ASP A 120 7.78 -1.52 -4.27
CA ASP A 120 6.38 -1.08 -4.40
C ASP A 120 5.40 -2.25 -4.23
N PRO A 121 4.64 -2.32 -3.12
CA PRO A 121 3.77 -3.45 -2.82
C PRO A 121 2.53 -3.50 -3.74
N TYR A 122 2.05 -2.36 -4.23
CA TYR A 122 0.91 -2.33 -5.16
C TYR A 122 1.28 -2.94 -6.49
N LYS A 123 2.49 -2.66 -6.99
CA LYS A 123 2.99 -3.26 -8.23
C LYS A 123 3.17 -4.77 -8.13
N VAL A 124 3.42 -5.29 -6.93
CA VAL A 124 3.46 -6.74 -6.68
C VAL A 124 2.08 -7.33 -6.89
N VAL A 125 1.05 -6.72 -6.29
CA VAL A 125 -0.35 -7.13 -6.47
C VAL A 125 -0.79 -6.97 -7.94
N ASP A 126 -0.50 -5.84 -8.58
CA ASP A 126 -0.78 -5.62 -10.01
C ASP A 126 -0.08 -6.64 -10.93
N HIS A 127 1.08 -7.15 -10.51
CA HIS A 127 1.80 -8.17 -11.27
C HIS A 127 1.10 -9.52 -11.15
N TRP A 128 0.68 -9.92 -9.95
CA TRP A 128 -0.13 -11.13 -9.75
C TRP A 128 -1.44 -11.07 -10.51
N ASN A 129 -2.10 -9.92 -10.52
CA ASN A 129 -3.36 -9.72 -11.24
C ASN A 129 -3.25 -9.87 -12.77
N ARG A 130 -2.03 -9.95 -13.31
CA ARG A 130 -1.75 -10.13 -14.75
C ARG A 130 -0.98 -11.42 -15.02
N ASP A 131 -0.81 -12.27 -14.01
CA ASP A 131 -0.01 -13.49 -14.10
C ASP A 131 -0.83 -14.63 -14.72
N ASP A 132 -0.40 -15.10 -15.90
CA ASP A 132 -1.07 -16.18 -16.62
C ASP A 132 -0.75 -17.59 -16.09
N ARG A 133 0.21 -17.71 -15.14
CA ARG A 133 0.59 -18.98 -14.51
C ARG A 133 -0.44 -19.47 -13.50
N GLY A 134 -1.44 -18.64 -13.18
CA GLY A 134 -2.53 -18.91 -12.25
C GLY A 134 -2.52 -17.98 -11.04
N ARG A 135 -3.39 -18.30 -10.07
CA ARG A 135 -3.72 -17.50 -8.88
C ARG A 135 -2.59 -17.40 -7.85
N VAL A 136 -1.42 -16.90 -8.25
CA VAL A 136 -0.24 -16.75 -7.41
C VAL A 136 -0.38 -15.47 -6.61
N ALA A 137 -0.53 -15.56 -5.29
CA ALA A 137 -0.58 -14.40 -4.41
C ALA A 137 -0.41 -14.80 -2.94
N THR A 138 0.07 -13.86 -2.14
CA THR A 138 -0.05 -13.89 -0.68
C THR A 138 -1.12 -12.92 -0.21
N GLU A 139 -1.62 -13.12 1.01
CA GLU A 139 -2.67 -12.23 1.56
C GLU A 139 -2.12 -10.84 1.82
N PHE A 140 -0.89 -10.74 2.33
CA PHE A 140 -0.27 -9.45 2.63
C PHE A 140 1.01 -9.23 1.84
N VAL A 141 1.28 -7.96 1.53
CA VAL A 141 2.53 -7.47 0.95
C VAL A 141 3.03 -6.27 1.76
N ILE A 142 4.30 -6.28 2.16
CA ILE A 142 4.94 -5.18 2.90
C ILE A 142 5.95 -4.50 1.98
N GLY A 143 5.69 -3.22 1.68
CA GLY A 143 6.58 -2.37 0.89
C GLY A 143 7.91 -2.09 1.59
N GLY A 144 8.93 -1.70 0.81
CA GLY A 144 10.29 -1.52 1.30
C GLY A 144 10.97 -0.25 0.81
N GLN A 145 12.29 -0.20 1.00
CA GLN A 145 13.15 0.83 0.43
C GLN A 145 13.62 0.43 -0.97
N SER A 146 13.85 1.44 -1.81
CA SER A 146 14.37 1.23 -3.17
C SER A 146 15.83 0.79 -3.13
N HIS A 147 16.16 -0.41 -3.59
CA HIS A 147 17.55 -0.89 -3.62
C HIS A 147 18.49 0.00 -4.44
N LYS A 148 17.96 0.74 -5.42
CA LYS A 148 18.73 1.62 -6.31
C LYS A 148 18.99 3.01 -5.75
N THR A 149 18.10 3.52 -4.90
CA THR A 149 18.08 4.94 -4.53
C THR A 149 17.98 5.16 -3.03
N GLY A 150 17.62 4.14 -2.25
CA GLY A 150 17.35 4.23 -0.82
C GLY A 150 16.07 4.99 -0.47
N THR A 151 15.25 5.40 -1.45
CA THR A 151 14.00 6.09 -1.16
C THR A 151 13.05 5.20 -0.38
N ASP A 152 12.35 5.79 0.58
CA ASP A 152 11.47 5.13 1.55
C ASP A 152 9.98 5.29 1.22
N LYS A 153 9.65 5.71 -0.02
CA LYS A 153 8.27 6.02 -0.45
C LYS A 153 7.23 4.96 -0.05
N TYR A 154 7.61 3.69 -0.12
CA TYR A 154 6.74 2.54 0.19
C TYR A 154 7.19 1.78 1.44
N ASP A 155 8.20 2.27 2.13
CA ASP A 155 8.81 1.56 3.25
C ASP A 155 7.77 1.36 4.36
N GLY A 156 7.52 0.08 4.72
CA GLY A 156 6.53 -0.31 5.71
C GLY A 156 5.06 -0.11 5.32
N VAL A 157 4.74 0.17 4.05
CA VAL A 157 3.35 0.17 3.59
C VAL A 157 2.84 -1.27 3.55
N VAL A 158 1.78 -1.58 4.30
CA VAL A 158 1.19 -2.92 4.32
C VAL A 158 -0.07 -2.95 3.46
N VAL A 159 -0.09 -3.87 2.50
CA VAL A 159 -1.19 -4.06 1.55
C VAL A 159 -1.81 -5.44 1.76
N GLN A 160 -3.14 -5.52 1.81
CA GLN A 160 -3.90 -6.77 1.76
C GLN A 160 -4.40 -7.00 0.33
N ALA A 161 -3.97 -8.10 -0.30
CA ALA A 161 -4.21 -8.42 -1.71
C ALA A 161 -5.52 -9.17 -1.98
N PHE A 162 -6.16 -9.72 -0.95
CA PHE A 162 -7.49 -10.34 -1.02
C PHE A 162 -8.08 -10.42 0.39
N PRO A 163 -9.42 -10.49 0.55
CA PRO A 163 -10.04 -10.58 1.87
C PRO A 163 -9.64 -11.87 2.61
N GLU A 164 -9.79 -11.89 3.93
CA GLU A 164 -9.47 -13.06 4.78
C GLU A 164 -10.22 -14.35 4.36
N SER A 165 -11.38 -14.20 3.70
CA SER A 165 -12.16 -15.30 3.12
C SER A 165 -11.58 -15.85 1.81
N GLY A 166 -10.48 -15.26 1.32
CA GLY A 166 -9.75 -15.64 0.12
C GLY A 166 -8.43 -16.37 0.41
N TYR A 167 -7.87 -16.99 -0.63
CA TYR A 167 -6.58 -17.65 -0.59
C TYR A 167 -5.91 -17.61 -1.98
N GLY A 168 -4.59 -17.41 -2.00
CA GLY A 168 -3.74 -17.40 -3.19
C GLY A 168 -2.62 -18.43 -3.10
N TRP A 169 -2.14 -18.92 -4.23
CA TRP A 169 -1.13 -19.97 -4.29
C TRP A 169 0.28 -19.41 -4.05
N HIS A 170 0.84 -19.60 -2.85
CA HIS A 170 2.12 -18.95 -2.48
C HIS A 170 3.27 -19.90 -2.10
N LEU A 171 3.03 -21.19 -1.84
CA LEU A 171 4.13 -22.16 -1.55
C LEU A 171 4.66 -22.90 -2.79
N GLY A 172 4.13 -22.61 -3.98
CA GLY A 172 4.41 -23.38 -5.18
C GLY A 172 4.00 -24.86 -5.06
N LYS A 173 4.67 -25.74 -5.82
CA LYS A 173 4.37 -27.17 -5.85
C LYS A 173 4.76 -27.82 -4.52
N THR A 174 3.77 -28.26 -3.77
CA THR A 174 3.92 -29.01 -2.51
C THR A 174 3.25 -30.37 -2.64
N GLY A 175 3.60 -31.33 -1.78
CA GLY A 175 3.08 -32.70 -1.87
C GLY A 175 1.55 -32.81 -1.79
N SER A 176 0.93 -32.18 -0.78
CA SER A 176 -0.53 -32.27 -0.51
C SER A 176 -1.30 -30.96 -0.73
N GLY A 177 -0.60 -29.83 -0.90
CA GLY A 177 -1.20 -28.49 -0.89
C GLY A 177 -1.85 -28.09 0.44
N TYR A 178 -1.72 -28.91 1.49
CA TYR A 178 -2.37 -28.71 2.79
C TYR A 178 -1.96 -27.38 3.42
N MET A 179 -0.66 -27.13 3.55
CA MET A 179 -0.15 -25.89 4.13
C MET A 179 -0.58 -24.67 3.33
N ASN A 180 -0.54 -24.74 1.99
CA ASN A 180 -0.97 -23.65 1.12
C ASN A 180 -2.40 -23.20 1.47
N ARG A 181 -3.35 -24.15 1.47
CA ARG A 181 -4.77 -23.87 1.74
C ARG A 181 -5.09 -23.52 3.21
N ARG A 182 -4.09 -23.56 4.10
CA ARG A 182 -4.22 -23.35 5.56
C ARG A 182 -3.17 -22.37 6.08
N SER A 183 -2.78 -21.41 5.26
CA SER A 183 -1.80 -20.42 5.69
C SER A 183 -2.09 -19.02 5.24
N VAL A 184 -1.64 -18.07 6.06
CA VAL A 184 -1.37 -16.71 5.59
C VAL A 184 0.00 -16.67 4.96
N GLY A 185 0.08 -16.06 3.79
CA GLY A 185 1.34 -15.63 3.21
C GLY A 185 1.55 -14.13 3.47
N ILE A 186 2.79 -13.76 3.77
CA ILE A 186 3.25 -12.37 3.81
C ILE A 186 4.44 -12.26 2.86
N GLU A 187 4.33 -11.39 1.86
CA GLU A 187 5.41 -11.05 0.94
C GLU A 187 6.09 -9.76 1.36
N ILE A 188 7.41 -9.78 1.53
CA ILE A 188 8.17 -8.60 1.92
C ILE A 188 8.95 -8.11 0.70
N CYS A 189 8.70 -6.88 0.27
CA CYS A 189 9.35 -6.28 -0.89
C CYS A 189 10.87 -6.26 -0.69
N SER A 190 11.57 -7.10 -1.45
CA SER A 190 13.02 -7.16 -1.45
C SER A 190 13.51 -7.83 -2.71
N THR A 191 14.64 -7.35 -3.24
CA THR A 191 15.26 -7.96 -4.42
C THR A 191 15.90 -9.31 -4.12
N GLY A 192 16.03 -9.68 -2.85
CA GLY A 192 16.62 -10.94 -2.40
C GLY A 192 18.15 -10.90 -2.41
N TYR A 193 18.75 -12.01 -2.83
CA TYR A 193 20.20 -12.15 -2.88
C TYR A 193 20.84 -11.23 -3.93
N LEU A 194 22.08 -10.86 -3.67
CA LEU A 194 22.93 -10.11 -4.59
C LEU A 194 24.15 -10.96 -4.95
N ASP A 195 24.78 -10.67 -6.11
CA ASP A 195 26.12 -11.17 -6.40
C ASP A 195 27.20 -10.40 -5.61
N ASP A 196 28.45 -10.81 -5.77
CA ASP A 196 29.58 -10.24 -5.03
C ASP A 196 29.83 -8.78 -5.43
N GLU A 197 29.35 -8.39 -6.61
CA GLU A 197 29.31 -7.02 -7.09
C GLU A 197 27.98 -6.33 -6.77
N GLY A 198 27.13 -6.83 -5.88
CA GLY A 198 25.92 -6.13 -5.42
C GLY A 198 24.81 -5.97 -6.47
N TYR A 199 24.78 -6.80 -7.51
CA TYR A 199 23.69 -6.83 -8.49
C TYR A 199 22.62 -7.87 -8.13
N THR A 200 21.37 -7.50 -8.43
CA THR A 200 20.22 -8.40 -8.36
C THR A 200 20.24 -9.42 -9.50
N TYR A 201 19.42 -10.48 -9.41
CA TYR A 201 19.29 -11.46 -10.49
C TYR A 201 18.82 -10.83 -11.82
N PHE A 202 18.04 -9.74 -11.76
CA PHE A 202 17.60 -8.95 -12.91
C PHE A 202 18.58 -7.82 -13.29
N LYS A 203 19.86 -7.93 -12.88
CA LYS A 203 20.97 -7.06 -13.30
C LYS A 203 20.78 -5.59 -12.96
N SER A 204 20.19 -5.31 -11.80
CA SER A 204 20.15 -3.96 -11.23
C SER A 204 21.13 -3.86 -10.06
N LYS A 205 22.00 -2.86 -10.08
CA LYS A 205 22.94 -2.60 -8.97
C LYS A 205 22.19 -2.02 -7.76
N ALA A 206 22.44 -2.57 -6.57
CA ALA A 206 22.01 -1.99 -5.31
C ALA A 206 23.06 -0.98 -4.80
N ILE A 207 22.60 0.08 -4.12
CA ILE A 207 23.49 1.01 -3.42
C ILE A 207 23.96 0.39 -2.11
N GLU A 208 25.17 0.77 -1.66
CA GLU A 208 25.81 0.17 -0.49
C GLU A 208 24.93 0.20 0.77
N SER A 209 24.20 1.30 1.01
CA SER A 209 23.29 1.43 2.16
C SER A 209 22.09 0.47 2.13
N GLN A 210 21.85 -0.23 1.02
CA GLN A 210 20.80 -1.21 0.84
C GLN A 210 21.34 -2.65 0.78
N ILE A 211 22.64 -2.85 1.05
CA ILE A 211 23.28 -4.15 1.06
C ILE A 211 23.59 -4.55 2.49
N ILE A 212 23.34 -5.81 2.83
CA ILE A 212 23.84 -6.44 4.04
C ILE A 212 24.69 -7.67 3.67
N GLU A 213 25.88 -7.77 4.26
CA GLU A 213 26.70 -8.98 4.24
C GLU A 213 26.31 -9.83 5.44
N LEU A 214 26.02 -11.12 5.20
CA LEU A 214 25.73 -12.07 6.27
C LEU A 214 27.02 -12.65 6.85
N ASP A 215 27.04 -12.84 8.18
CA ASP A 215 28.14 -13.51 8.90
C ASP A 215 28.46 -14.91 8.35
N SER A 216 27.45 -15.59 7.81
CA SER A 216 27.58 -16.89 7.17
C SER A 216 26.70 -16.96 5.91
N PRO A 217 27.19 -17.52 4.79
CA PRO A 217 26.41 -17.60 3.57
C PRO A 217 25.12 -18.40 3.74
N PHE A 218 24.00 -17.85 3.29
CA PHE A 218 22.73 -18.56 3.17
C PHE A 218 22.52 -19.00 1.73
N LYS A 219 22.30 -20.30 1.48
CA LYS A 219 22.16 -20.87 0.13
C LYS A 219 23.30 -20.44 -0.83
N LYS A 220 24.53 -20.41 -0.34
CA LYS A 220 25.74 -19.96 -1.07
C LYS A 220 25.76 -18.47 -1.43
N ARG A 221 24.88 -17.64 -0.85
CA ARG A 221 24.82 -16.20 -1.06
C ARG A 221 25.19 -15.47 0.22
N ARG A 222 26.08 -14.49 0.10
CA ARG A 222 26.57 -13.70 1.24
C ARG A 222 25.95 -12.31 1.30
N TYR A 223 25.76 -11.67 0.15
CA TYR A 223 25.17 -10.33 0.06
C TYR A 223 23.68 -10.41 -0.24
N TRP A 224 22.92 -9.60 0.48
CA TRP A 224 21.47 -9.55 0.37
C TRP A 224 21.00 -8.10 0.37
N HIS A 225 19.85 -7.87 -0.25
CA HIS A 225 19.13 -6.62 -0.07
C HIS A 225 18.62 -6.54 1.37
N LYS A 226 19.06 -5.48 2.06
CA LYS A 226 18.78 -5.26 3.48
C LYS A 226 17.31 -4.90 3.67
N TYR A 227 16.64 -5.56 4.60
CA TYR A 227 15.32 -5.10 5.08
C TYR A 227 15.48 -3.86 5.96
N SER A 228 14.58 -2.90 5.81
CA SER A 228 14.55 -1.73 6.68
C SER A 228 14.01 -2.10 8.09
N ASP A 229 14.31 -1.26 9.07
CA ASP A 229 13.75 -1.42 10.42
C ASP A 229 12.22 -1.33 10.40
N LYS A 230 11.67 -0.50 9.52
CA LYS A 230 10.22 -0.34 9.37
C LYS A 230 9.56 -1.58 8.76
N GLN A 231 10.17 -2.23 7.77
CA GLN A 231 9.70 -3.53 7.26
C GLN A 231 9.65 -4.58 8.37
N ILE A 232 10.68 -4.61 9.23
CA ILE A 232 10.76 -5.55 10.35
C ILE A 232 9.67 -5.25 11.40
N GLU A 233 9.48 -3.98 11.75
CA GLU A 233 8.43 -3.53 12.69
C GLU A 233 7.03 -3.91 12.18
N GLU A 234 6.71 -3.55 10.94
CA GLU A 234 5.40 -3.84 10.34
C GLU A 234 5.16 -5.35 10.19
N THR A 235 6.20 -6.13 9.88
CA THR A 235 6.11 -7.59 9.91
C THR A 235 5.75 -8.08 11.32
N GLY A 236 6.39 -7.54 12.35
CA GLY A 236 6.13 -7.89 13.75
C GLY A 236 4.72 -7.53 14.21
N LEU A 237 4.16 -6.40 13.77
CA LEU A 237 2.78 -6.03 14.07
C LEU A 237 1.78 -6.94 13.34
N LEU A 238 2.06 -7.25 12.08
CA LEU A 238 1.20 -8.08 11.25
C LEU A 238 1.14 -9.53 11.78
N LEU A 239 2.28 -10.08 12.22
CA LEU A 239 2.34 -11.41 12.85
C LEU A 239 1.57 -11.51 14.18
N LYS A 240 1.28 -10.39 14.85
CA LYS A 240 0.43 -10.39 16.06
C LYS A 240 -1.05 -10.27 15.75
N PHE A 241 -1.37 -9.70 14.59
CA PHE A 241 -2.73 -9.50 14.10
C PHE A 241 -3.31 -10.79 13.49
N ILE A 242 -2.48 -11.53 12.76
CA ILE A 242 -2.80 -12.85 12.16
C ILE A 242 -2.84 -13.93 13.25
#